data_AF-A0A0G3IFU7-F1
#
_entry.id   AF-A0A0G3IFU7-F1
#
_cell.length_a   1.000
_cell.length_b   1.000
_cell.length_c   1.000
_cell.angle_alpha   90.00
_cell.angle_beta   90.00
_cell.angle_gamma   90.00
#
_symmetry.space_group_name_H-M   'P 1'
#
loop_
_entity.id
_entity.type
_entity.pdbx_description
1 polymer ?
#
loop_
_entity_poly.entity_id
_entity_poly.type
_entity_poly.pdbx_seq_one_letter_code
_entity_poly.pdbx_strand_id
1 'polypeptide(L)'
;MTTTLSTTTSDSLLRMAMRVDAVLSGLCGIVLMAAAGPISGFTGYPKAAEFATGAVFVVYAVVVFLAAGLQRVRTAGIATAIANLVFTVAAVVAVIEFDMTTAGVVVTLASGVYTLVFADLQYLGVRRIK
;
A
#
# COMPACT_ATOMS: atom_id res chain seq x y z
N MET A 1 -21.73 -37.32 -5.59
CA MET A 1 -21.05 -36.30 -6.42
C MET A 1 -21.59 -34.95 -5.97
N THR A 2 -20.89 -34.28 -5.05
CA THR A 2 -21.35 -33.03 -4.43
C THR A 2 -20.63 -31.88 -5.11
N THR A 3 -21.35 -31.16 -5.96
CA THR A 3 -20.81 -30.04 -6.74
C THR A 3 -20.65 -28.82 -5.84
N THR A 4 -19.46 -28.61 -5.28
CA THR A 4 -19.09 -27.38 -4.56
C THR A 4 -18.83 -26.25 -5.56
N LEU A 5 -19.91 -25.60 -6.02
CA LEU A 5 -19.83 -24.47 -6.94
C LEU A 5 -19.56 -23.17 -6.16
N SER A 6 -18.32 -22.67 -6.27
CA SER A 6 -17.95 -21.24 -6.37
C SER A 6 -17.99 -20.31 -5.13
N THR A 7 -17.47 -20.74 -3.96
CA THR A 7 -17.07 -19.78 -2.91
C THR A 7 -15.68 -19.16 -3.13
N THR A 8 -14.81 -19.80 -3.92
CA THR A 8 -13.41 -19.35 -4.15
C THR A 8 -13.30 -18.06 -4.99
N THR A 9 -14.34 -17.66 -5.73
CA THR A 9 -14.27 -16.51 -6.66
C THR A 9 -14.64 -15.19 -6.01
N SER A 10 -15.42 -15.22 -4.91
CA SER A 10 -16.00 -14.02 -4.30
C SER A 10 -14.93 -13.13 -3.64
N ASP A 11 -13.95 -13.73 -2.98
CA ASP A 11 -12.92 -13.03 -2.21
C ASP A 11 -11.52 -13.09 -2.85
N SER A 12 -11.34 -13.82 -3.96
CA SER A 12 -10.04 -14.00 -4.61
C SER A 12 -9.43 -12.69 -5.11
N LEU A 13 -10.24 -11.80 -5.68
CA LEU A 13 -9.79 -10.48 -6.13
C LEU A 13 -9.22 -9.67 -4.96
N LEU A 14 -9.92 -9.67 -3.82
CA LEU A 14 -9.50 -8.94 -2.63
C LEU A 14 -8.18 -9.50 -2.09
N ARG A 15 -8.06 -10.82 -1.97
CA ARG A 15 -6.83 -11.48 -1.52
C ARG A 15 -5.66 -11.21 -2.44
N MET A 16 -5.88 -11.27 -3.75
CA MET A 16 -4.85 -10.96 -4.75
C MET A 16 -4.42 -9.51 -4.64
N ALA A 17 -5.36 -8.56 -4.61
CA ALA A 17 -5.06 -7.14 -4.49
C ALA A 17 -4.26 -6.85 -3.22
N MET A 18 -4.66 -7.39 -2.07
CA MET A 18 -3.92 -7.24 -0.81
C MET A 18 -2.50 -7.84 -0.88
N ARG A 19 -2.33 -9.01 -1.50
CA ARG A 19 -0.99 -9.64 -1.62
C ARG A 19 -0.07 -8.86 -2.54
N VAL A 20 -0.58 -8.42 -3.69
CA VAL A 20 0.21 -7.62 -4.65
C VAL A 20 0.58 -6.27 -4.03
N ASP A 21 -0.37 -5.60 -3.37
CA ASP A 21 -0.13 -4.38 -2.60
C ASP A 21 0.98 -4.61 -1.57
N ALA A 22 0.83 -5.62 -0.73
CA ALA A 22 1.81 -5.92 0.31
C ALA A 22 3.22 -6.20 -0.24
N VAL A 23 3.34 -6.98 -1.31
CA VAL A 23 4.64 -7.29 -1.92
C VAL A 23 5.30 -6.03 -2.48
N LEU A 24 4.55 -5.23 -3.24
CA LEU A 24 5.06 -4.00 -3.84
C LEU A 24 5.43 -2.97 -2.76
N SER A 25 4.54 -2.76 -1.78
CA SER A 25 4.79 -1.88 -0.64
C SER A 25 6.01 -2.35 0.17
N GLY A 26 6.17 -3.65 0.40
CA GLY A 26 7.32 -4.20 1.12
C GLY A 26 8.64 -4.00 0.37
N LEU A 27 8.65 -4.24 -0.94
CA LEU A 27 9.81 -3.97 -1.79
C LEU A 27 10.18 -2.48 -1.80
N CYS A 28 9.18 -1.59 -1.95
CA CYS A 28 9.38 -0.15 -1.86
C CYS A 28 9.95 0.25 -0.49
N GLY A 29 9.43 -0.30 0.60
CA GLY A 29 9.91 -0.01 1.95
C GLY A 29 11.37 -0.45 2.17
N ILE A 30 11.74 -1.63 1.67
CA ILE A 30 13.13 -2.12 1.71
C ILE A 30 14.06 -1.18 0.92
N VAL A 31 13.66 -0.78 -0.28
CA VAL A 31 14.44 0.16 -1.10
C VAL A 31 14.61 1.50 -0.39
N LEU A 32 13.52 2.05 0.19
CA LEU A 32 13.57 3.29 0.95
C LEU A 32 14.53 3.21 2.13
N MET A 33 14.51 2.12 2.91
CA MET A 33 15.44 1.95 4.02
C MET A 33 16.89 1.77 3.56
N ALA A 34 17.13 0.95 2.54
CA ALA A 34 18.47 0.65 2.05
C ALA A 34 19.13 1.85 1.35
N ALA A 35 18.33 2.69 0.70
CA ALA A 35 18.79 3.84 -0.07
C ALA A 35 18.33 5.20 0.51
N ALA A 36 17.95 5.26 1.80
CA ALA A 36 17.50 6.49 2.46
C ALA A 36 18.51 7.65 2.35
N GLY A 37 19.81 7.35 2.30
CA GLY A 37 20.85 8.36 2.11
C GLY A 37 20.77 9.03 0.73
N PRO A 38 20.92 8.26 -0.35
CA PRO A 38 20.78 8.74 -1.73
C PRO A 38 19.40 9.31 -2.06
N ILE A 39 18.32 8.65 -1.63
CA ILE A 39 16.94 9.08 -1.93
C ILE A 39 16.68 10.45 -1.30
N SER A 40 17.11 10.68 -0.05
CA SER A 40 16.99 11.96 0.64
C SER A 40 17.67 13.10 -0.10
N GLY A 41 18.87 12.86 -0.64
CA GLY A 41 19.57 13.85 -1.46
C GLY A 41 18.85 14.14 -2.78
N PHE A 42 18.10 13.17 -3.30
CA PHE A 42 17.35 13.28 -4.55
C PHE A 42 15.97 13.91 -4.36
N THR A 43 15.27 13.61 -3.27
CA THR A 43 13.89 14.04 -2.97
C THR A 43 13.83 15.35 -2.20
N GLY A 44 14.90 15.70 -1.46
CA GLY A 44 14.92 16.80 -0.49
C GLY A 44 14.37 16.42 0.89
N TYR A 45 13.93 15.17 1.09
CA TYR A 45 13.39 14.73 2.37
C TYR A 45 14.48 14.49 3.42
N PRO A 46 14.19 14.60 4.73
CA PRO A 46 15.10 14.14 5.77
C PRO A 46 15.35 12.63 5.67
N LYS A 47 16.62 12.19 5.66
CA LYS A 47 17.02 10.76 5.65
C LYS A 47 16.28 9.90 6.68
N ALA A 48 16.12 10.43 7.90
CA ALA A 48 15.42 9.73 8.97
C ALA A 48 13.93 9.51 8.64
N ALA A 49 13.28 10.48 7.98
CA ALA A 49 11.89 10.37 7.57
C ALA A 49 11.71 9.33 6.45
N GLU A 50 12.64 9.27 5.49
CA GLU A 50 12.60 8.25 4.44
C GLU A 50 12.81 6.84 4.98
N PHE A 51 13.79 6.67 5.88
CA PHE A 51 14.03 5.39 6.54
C PHE A 51 12.81 4.97 7.37
N ALA A 52 12.23 5.89 8.16
CA ALA A 52 11.03 5.62 8.95
C ALA A 52 9.82 5.26 8.06
N THR A 53 9.65 5.97 6.94
CA THR A 53 8.60 5.66 5.96
C THR A 53 8.81 4.25 5.38
N GLY A 54 10.05 3.90 5.00
CA GLY A 54 10.37 2.57 4.53
C GLY A 54 10.10 1.47 5.56
N ALA A 55 10.43 1.70 6.82
CA ALA A 55 10.13 0.77 7.91
C ALA A 55 8.62 0.57 8.11
N VAL A 56 7.84 1.66 8.08
CA VAL A 56 6.37 1.61 8.13
C VAL A 56 5.82 0.80 6.96
N PHE A 57 6.34 0.98 5.74
CA PHE A 57 5.94 0.21 4.56
C PHE A 57 6.22 -1.28 4.69
N VAL A 58 7.37 -1.66 5.26
CA VAL A 58 7.68 -3.08 5.50
C VAL A 58 6.76 -3.68 6.56
N VAL A 59 6.47 -2.96 7.64
CA VAL A 59 5.51 -3.42 8.66
C VAL A 59 4.11 -3.57 8.05
N TYR A 60 3.66 -2.56 7.30
CA TYR A 60 2.40 -2.59 6.56
C TYR A 60 2.31 -3.81 5.64
N ALA A 61 3.35 -4.04 4.83
CA ALA A 61 3.44 -5.17 3.92
C ALA A 61 3.28 -6.51 4.65
N VAL A 62 4.01 -6.72 5.75
CA VAL A 62 3.89 -7.95 6.54
C VAL A 62 2.46 -8.11 7.08
N VAL A 63 1.91 -7.08 7.70
CA VAL A 63 0.56 -7.12 8.28
C VAL A 63 -0.49 -7.43 7.21
N VAL A 64 -0.46 -6.73 6.08
CA VAL A 64 -1.44 -6.90 4.99
C VAL A 64 -1.30 -8.25 4.31
N PHE A 65 -0.07 -8.73 4.08
CA PHE A 65 0.17 -10.05 3.49
C PHE A 65 -0.39 -11.17 4.36
N LEU A 66 -0.16 -11.10 5.68
CA LEU A 66 -0.73 -12.04 6.64
C LEU A 66 -2.27 -11.91 6.71
N ALA A 67 -2.78 -10.68 6.70
CA ALA A 67 -4.22 -10.42 6.75
C ALA A 67 -4.96 -10.94 5.51
N ALA A 68 -4.29 -10.97 4.35
CA ALA A 68 -4.82 -11.59 3.13
C ALA A 68 -5.01 -13.12 3.25
N GLY A 69 -4.46 -13.76 4.29
CA GLY A 69 -4.67 -15.17 4.62
C GLY A 69 -5.85 -15.43 5.57
N LEU A 70 -6.47 -14.40 6.15
CA LEU A 70 -7.53 -14.57 7.14
C LEU A 70 -8.82 -15.17 6.54
N GLN A 71 -9.56 -15.91 7.35
CA GLN A 71 -10.89 -16.43 6.99
C GLN A 71 -11.87 -15.27 6.69
N ARG A 72 -11.85 -14.22 7.51
CA ARG A 72 -12.65 -13.00 7.33
C ARG A 72 -11.86 -11.90 6.61
N VAL A 73 -11.48 -12.14 5.36
CA VAL A 73 -10.67 -11.18 4.57
C VAL A 73 -11.39 -9.86 4.29
N ARG A 74 -12.72 -9.83 4.30
CA ARG A 74 -13.51 -8.61 4.04
C ARG A 74 -13.14 -7.45 4.98
N THR A 75 -13.04 -7.72 6.29
CA THR A 75 -12.70 -6.68 7.28
C THR A 75 -11.26 -6.19 7.08
N ALA A 76 -10.34 -7.12 6.82
CA ALA A 76 -8.95 -6.78 6.54
C ALA A 76 -8.84 -5.92 5.28
N GLY A 77 -9.53 -6.29 4.20
CA GLY A 77 -9.54 -5.53 2.96
C GLY A 77 -10.08 -4.11 3.09
N ILE A 78 -11.11 -3.89 3.92
CA ILE A 78 -11.61 -2.54 4.23
C ILE A 78 -10.52 -1.74 4.98
N ALA A 79 -9.89 -2.34 5.98
CA ALA A 79 -8.83 -1.68 6.74
C ALA A 79 -7.62 -1.32 5.84
N THR A 80 -7.23 -2.23 4.94
CA THR A 80 -6.17 -1.99 3.95
C THR A 80 -6.55 -0.85 3.00
N ALA A 81 -7.79 -0.81 2.50
CA ALA A 81 -8.25 0.27 1.62
C ALA A 81 -8.21 1.63 2.31
N ILE A 82 -8.62 1.69 3.59
CA ILE A 82 -8.55 2.91 4.39
C ILE A 82 -7.09 3.33 4.61
N ALA A 83 -6.20 2.39 4.95
CA ALA A 83 -4.78 2.69 5.15
C ALA A 83 -4.14 3.26 3.88
N ASN A 84 -4.43 2.67 2.72
CA ASN A 84 -3.99 3.18 1.43
C ASN A 84 -4.54 4.58 1.13
N LEU A 85 -5.82 4.83 1.40
CA LEU A 85 -6.43 6.15 1.21
C LEU A 85 -5.79 7.21 2.13
N VAL A 86 -5.53 6.85 3.39
CA VAL A 86 -4.80 7.72 4.34
C VAL A 86 -3.41 8.02 3.81
N PHE A 87 -2.70 7.03 3.26
CA PHE A 87 -1.39 7.26 2.65
C PHE A 87 -1.48 8.16 1.41
N THR A 88 -2.49 7.98 0.55
CA THR A 88 -2.73 8.86 -0.60
C THR A 88 -2.87 10.32 -0.15
N VAL A 89 -3.67 10.57 0.89
CA VAL A 89 -3.85 11.92 1.44
C VAL A 89 -2.53 12.42 2.05
N ALA A 90 -1.82 11.58 2.80
CA ALA A 90 -0.53 11.94 3.39
C ALA A 90 0.51 12.31 2.31
N ALA A 91 0.52 11.63 1.17
CA ALA A 91 1.38 11.96 0.04
C ALA A 91 1.08 13.34 -0.56
N VAL A 92 -0.21 13.71 -0.67
CA VAL A 92 -0.60 15.05 -1.12
C VAL A 92 -0.19 16.12 -0.11
N VAL A 93 -0.45 15.88 1.19
CA VAL A 93 -0.04 16.79 2.27
C VAL A 93 1.47 16.96 2.29
N ALA A 94 2.23 15.87 2.14
CA ALA A 94 3.69 15.89 2.06
C ALA A 94 4.22 16.84 0.98
N VAL A 95 3.61 16.84 -0.21
CA VAL A 95 4.02 17.74 -1.30
C VAL A 95 3.74 19.21 -0.99
N ILE A 96 2.74 19.50 -0.15
CA ILE A 96 2.38 20.87 0.22
C ILE A 96 3.25 21.38 1.37
N GLU A 97 3.59 20.51 2.33
CA GLU A 97 4.26 20.88 3.57
C GLU A 97 5.80 20.86 3.47
N PHE A 98 6.36 20.06 2.57
CA PHE A 98 7.81 19.90 2.44
C PHE A 98 8.34 20.58 1.17
N ASP A 99 9.50 21.24 1.30
CA ASP A 99 10.22 21.80 0.15
C ASP A 99 10.96 20.67 -0.60
N MET A 100 10.21 19.95 -1.42
CA MET A 100 10.68 18.80 -2.17
C MET A 100 11.31 19.23 -3.50
N THR A 101 12.29 18.47 -3.97
CA THR A 101 12.71 18.59 -5.38
C THR A 101 11.57 18.17 -6.31
N THR A 102 11.59 18.62 -7.57
CA THR A 102 10.61 18.19 -8.58
C THR A 102 10.52 16.66 -8.67
N ALA A 103 11.64 15.97 -8.57
CA ALA A 103 11.66 14.52 -8.62
C ALA A 103 11.04 13.89 -7.36
N GLY A 104 11.28 14.47 -6.18
CA GLY A 104 10.59 14.13 -4.95
C GLY A 104 9.07 14.25 -5.11
N VAL A 105 8.59 15.39 -5.58
CA VAL A 105 7.15 15.63 -5.81
C VAL A 105 6.56 14.55 -6.72
N VAL A 106 7.21 14.27 -7.86
CA VAL A 106 6.74 13.26 -8.81
C VAL A 106 6.66 11.87 -8.17
N VAL A 107 7.71 11.45 -7.45
CA VAL A 107 7.74 10.14 -6.79
C VAL A 107 6.69 10.04 -5.69
N THR A 108 6.51 11.08 -4.89
CA THR A 108 5.51 11.12 -3.81
C THR A 108 4.09 11.10 -4.36
N LEU A 109 3.78 11.88 -5.41
CA LEU A 109 2.46 11.83 -6.04
C LEU A 109 2.23 10.48 -6.74
N ALA A 110 3.24 9.90 -7.37
CA ALA A 110 3.14 8.58 -7.99
C ALA A 110 2.83 7.49 -6.94
N SER A 111 3.43 7.54 -5.75
CA SER A 111 3.10 6.62 -4.66
C SER A 111 1.70 6.86 -4.09
N GLY A 112 1.24 8.12 -4.04
CA GLY A 112 -0.15 8.47 -3.73
C GLY A 112 -1.14 7.88 -4.73
N VAL A 113 -0.90 8.03 -6.04
CA VAL A 113 -1.74 7.43 -7.08
C VAL A 113 -1.73 5.90 -6.99
N TYR A 114 -0.56 5.30 -6.79
CA TYR A 114 -0.42 3.86 -6.59
C TYR A 114 -1.31 3.35 -5.45
N THR A 115 -1.24 3.97 -4.27
CA THR A 115 -2.04 3.56 -3.11
C THR A 115 -3.53 3.78 -3.36
N LEU A 116 -3.92 4.85 -4.06
CA LEU A 116 -5.32 5.07 -4.44
C LEU A 116 -5.85 3.98 -5.36
N VAL A 117 -5.06 3.53 -6.34
CA VAL A 117 -5.44 2.41 -7.21
C VAL A 117 -5.66 1.13 -6.40
N PHE A 118 -4.77 0.83 -5.45
CA PHE A 118 -4.94 -0.35 -4.59
C PHE A 118 -6.13 -0.23 -3.64
N ALA A 119 -6.39 0.97 -3.09
CA ALA A 119 -7.59 1.23 -2.30
C ALA A 119 -8.87 0.94 -3.11
N ASP A 120 -8.92 1.36 -4.38
CA ASP A 120 -10.06 1.09 -5.26
C ASP A 120 -10.20 -0.41 -5.57
N LEU A 121 -9.10 -1.10 -5.90
CA LEU A 121 -9.11 -2.55 -6.12
C LEU A 121 -9.60 -3.32 -4.88
N GLN A 122 -9.18 -2.90 -3.68
CA GLN A 122 -9.61 -3.49 -2.42
C GLN A 122 -11.09 -3.21 -2.14
N TYR A 123 -11.56 -1.99 -2.40
CA TYR A 123 -12.98 -1.63 -2.30
C TYR A 123 -13.84 -2.46 -3.26
N LEU A 124 -13.43 -2.59 -4.53
CA LEU A 124 -14.11 -3.43 -5.52
C LEU A 124 -14.11 -4.89 -5.11
N GLY A 125 -13.00 -5.40 -4.57
CA GLY A 125 -12.91 -6.75 -3.99
C GLY A 125 -13.91 -6.96 -2.86
N VAL A 126 -13.98 -6.05 -1.90
CA VAL A 126 -14.94 -6.08 -0.78
C VAL A 126 -16.38 -6.04 -1.26
N ARG A 127 -16.69 -5.22 -2.27
CA ARG A 127 -18.04 -5.08 -2.83
C ARG A 127 -18.52 -6.34 -3.56
N ARG A 128 -17.60 -7.16 -4.06
CA ARG A 128 -17.92 -8.45 -4.72
C ARG A 128 -18.21 -9.58 -3.74
N ILE A 129 -17.80 -9.42 -2.47
CA ILE A 129 -18.11 -10.38 -1.41
C ILE A 129 -19.59 -10.25 -1.03
N LYS A 130 -20.40 -11.24 -1.42
CA LYS A 130 -21.82 -11.38 -1.06
C LYS A 130 -21.99 -11.81 0.40
#